data_AF-A0A1Y4ESX2-F1
#
_entry.id   AF-A0A1Y4ESX2-F1
#
_cell.length_a   1.000
_cell.length_b   1.000
_cell.length_c   1.000
_cell.angle_alpha   90.00
_cell.angle_beta   90.00
_cell.angle_gamma   90.00
#
_symmetry.space_group_name_H-M   'P 1'
#
loop_
_entity.id
_entity.type
_entity.pdbx_description
1 polymer ?
#
loop_
_entity_poly.entity_id
_entity_poly.type
_entity_poly.pdbx_seq_one_letter_code
_entity_poly.pdbx_strand_id
1 'polypeptide(L)'
;MADVELESIDVEVYSRLQVLALTISEFATAFGADDACIQSIEKGVYERNIIEKIFLYYYDRNNVLVGQITFSIDWEIYQIKMSDEKGNKFAINSSKSILEQLDKATGEIIRHVNRVRRALGVARIESSYQYRSEYNANERKHQEAQKYLGHVTGKYRGEIKENPIFEHTITCILDSLEELEIKISNR
;
A
#
# COMPACT_ATOMS: atom_id res chain seq x y z
N MET A 1 -31.24 6.97 36.69
CA MET A 1 -30.37 5.93 36.12
C MET A 1 -30.13 6.34 34.70
N ALA A 2 -28.89 6.67 34.33
CA ALA A 2 -28.57 6.97 32.95
C ALA A 2 -28.51 5.64 32.19
N ASP A 3 -29.37 5.49 31.20
CA ASP A 3 -29.26 4.43 30.21
C ASP A 3 -27.93 4.63 29.49
N VAL A 4 -26.98 3.74 29.78
CA VAL A 4 -25.76 3.63 28.98
C VAL A 4 -26.21 2.98 27.68
N GLU A 5 -26.44 3.78 26.65
CA GLU A 5 -26.49 3.27 25.28
C GLU A 5 -25.15 2.57 25.01
N LEU A 6 -25.18 1.25 25.05
CA LEU A 6 -24.13 0.42 24.48
C LEU A 6 -24.16 0.68 22.98
N GLU A 7 -23.30 1.58 22.49
CA GLU A 7 -23.04 1.73 21.07
C GLU A 7 -22.80 0.32 20.51
N SER A 8 -23.68 -0.13 19.62
CA SER A 8 -23.53 -1.40 18.94
C SER A 8 -22.25 -1.32 18.12
N ILE A 9 -21.21 -2.02 18.55
CA ILE A 9 -19.97 -2.12 17.79
C ILE A 9 -20.31 -2.90 16.52
N ASP A 10 -20.30 -2.19 15.39
CA ASP A 10 -20.55 -2.79 14.09
C ASP A 10 -19.27 -3.50 13.63
N VAL A 11 -19.27 -4.83 13.77
CA VAL A 11 -18.14 -5.70 13.44
C VAL A 11 -18.48 -6.46 12.18
N GLU A 12 -17.68 -6.26 11.15
CA GLU A 12 -17.80 -6.94 9.87
C GLU A 12 -16.67 -7.95 9.69
N VAL A 13 -16.98 -9.05 9.00
CA VAL A 13 -16.00 -10.11 8.71
C VAL A 13 -15.44 -9.90 7.31
N TYR A 14 -14.16 -9.57 7.24
CA TYR A 14 -13.42 -9.39 5.99
C TYR A 14 -12.53 -10.60 5.69
N SER A 15 -12.41 -10.93 4.41
CA SER A 15 -11.39 -11.86 3.92
C SER A 15 -9.99 -11.24 4.02
N ARG A 16 -8.96 -12.08 4.11
CA ARG A 16 -7.56 -11.63 4.13
C ARG A 16 -7.20 -10.73 2.95
N LEU A 17 -7.72 -11.03 1.75
CA LEU A 17 -7.47 -10.21 0.57
C LEU A 17 -8.08 -8.81 0.68
N GLN A 18 -9.30 -8.72 1.23
CA GLN A 18 -9.94 -7.42 1.49
C GLN A 18 -9.13 -6.62 2.49
N VAL A 19 -8.70 -7.24 3.60
CA VAL A 19 -7.88 -6.60 4.62
C VAL A 19 -6.54 -6.13 4.04
N LEU A 20 -5.89 -6.95 3.22
CA LEU A 20 -4.65 -6.58 2.53
C LEU A 20 -4.85 -5.34 1.65
N ALA A 21 -5.86 -5.35 0.78
CA ALA A 21 -6.13 -4.23 -0.12
C ALA A 21 -6.54 -2.96 0.64
N LEU A 22 -7.40 -3.06 1.65
CA LEU A 22 -7.78 -1.92 2.50
C LEU A 22 -6.58 -1.34 3.25
N THR A 23 -5.71 -2.19 3.79
CA THR A 23 -4.49 -1.77 4.48
C THR A 23 -3.57 -1.00 3.54
N ILE A 24 -3.33 -1.51 2.34
CA ILE A 24 -2.50 -0.84 1.32
C ILE A 24 -3.15 0.49 0.93
N SER A 25 -4.46 0.53 0.72
CA SER A 25 -5.19 1.76 0.38
C SER A 25 -5.13 2.81 1.48
N GLU A 26 -5.31 2.44 2.75
CA GLU A 26 -5.23 3.38 3.88
C GLU A 26 -3.81 3.94 4.03
N PHE A 27 -2.77 3.11 3.92
CA PHE A 27 -1.39 3.60 3.92
C PHE A 27 -1.09 4.49 2.71
N ALA A 28 -1.46 4.06 1.50
CA ALA A 28 -1.23 4.84 0.28
C ALA A 28 -1.90 6.21 0.37
N THR A 29 -3.14 6.27 0.85
CA THR A 29 -3.87 7.51 1.11
C THR A 29 -3.14 8.37 2.14
N ALA A 30 -2.73 7.79 3.28
CA ALA A 30 -1.98 8.50 4.31
C ALA A 30 -0.62 9.04 3.80
N PHE A 31 -0.04 8.36 2.81
CA PHE A 31 1.20 8.73 2.13
C PHE A 31 0.99 9.67 0.94
N GLY A 32 -0.26 10.08 0.66
CA GLY A 32 -0.63 11.07 -0.33
C GLY A 32 -0.76 10.56 -1.75
N ALA A 33 -1.03 9.26 -1.94
CA ALA A 33 -1.47 8.73 -3.22
C ALA A 33 -2.81 9.37 -3.65
N ASP A 34 -3.05 9.39 -4.95
CA ASP A 34 -4.28 9.91 -5.55
C ASP A 34 -5.36 8.83 -5.70
N ASP A 35 -6.59 9.25 -6.02
CA ASP A 35 -7.73 8.34 -6.20
C ASP A 35 -7.48 7.31 -7.30
N ALA A 36 -6.71 7.67 -8.33
CA ALA A 36 -6.31 6.75 -9.39
C ALA A 36 -5.49 5.59 -8.81
N CYS A 37 -4.57 5.86 -7.88
CA CYS A 37 -3.82 4.83 -7.19
C CYS A 37 -4.70 3.94 -6.32
N ILE A 38 -5.67 4.52 -5.61
CA ILE A 38 -6.60 3.75 -4.78
C ILE A 38 -7.47 2.81 -5.64
N GLN A 39 -7.94 3.29 -6.80
CA GLN A 39 -8.66 2.45 -7.77
C GLN A 39 -7.78 1.33 -8.34
N SER A 40 -6.50 1.59 -8.58
CA SER A 40 -5.55 0.56 -9.01
C SER A 40 -5.34 -0.52 -7.94
N ILE A 41 -5.34 -0.14 -6.65
CA ILE A 41 -5.26 -1.11 -5.54
C ILE A 41 -6.53 -1.97 -5.50
N GLU A 42 -7.70 -1.36 -5.57
CA GLU A 42 -8.97 -2.08 -5.59
C GLU A 42 -9.03 -3.09 -6.76
N LYS A 43 -8.84 -2.63 -7.99
CA LYS A 43 -8.93 -3.49 -9.17
C LYS A 43 -7.77 -4.48 -9.30
N GLY A 44 -6.57 -4.01 -8.99
CA GLY A 44 -5.32 -4.72 -9.26
C GLY A 44 -4.86 -5.63 -8.15
N VAL A 45 -5.17 -5.31 -6.88
CA VAL A 45 -4.88 -6.19 -5.75
C VAL A 45 -6.12 -7.00 -5.41
N TYR A 46 -7.24 -6.35 -5.09
CA TYR A 46 -8.41 -7.05 -4.54
C TYR A 46 -9.20 -7.84 -5.59
N GLU A 47 -9.56 -7.24 -6.72
CA GLU A 47 -10.47 -7.91 -7.66
C GLU A 47 -9.80 -9.03 -8.48
N ARG A 48 -8.51 -8.87 -8.81
CA ARG A 48 -7.82 -9.76 -9.78
C ARG A 48 -6.43 -10.25 -9.38
N ASN A 49 -5.88 -9.86 -8.23
CA ASN A 49 -4.54 -10.27 -7.80
C ASN A 49 -3.47 -10.10 -8.90
N ILE A 50 -3.47 -8.97 -9.60
CA ILE A 50 -2.56 -8.64 -10.71
C ILE A 50 -1.28 -7.99 -10.20
N ILE A 51 -1.42 -7.03 -9.28
CA ILE A 51 -0.33 -6.15 -8.85
C ILE A 51 0.52 -6.86 -7.78
N GLU A 52 1.84 -6.84 -7.97
CA GLU A 52 2.82 -7.38 -7.02
C GLU A 52 3.49 -6.26 -6.23
N LYS A 53 3.77 -5.12 -6.88
CA LYS A 53 4.34 -3.95 -6.20
C LYS A 53 3.66 -2.67 -6.61
N ILE A 54 3.51 -1.77 -5.65
CA ILE A 54 3.03 -0.40 -5.83
C ILE A 54 4.14 0.53 -5.39
N PHE A 55 4.43 1.52 -6.23
CA PHE A 55 5.46 2.51 -5.96
C PHE A 55 4.81 3.89 -5.88
N LEU A 56 5.16 4.66 -4.84
CA LEU A 56 4.86 6.09 -4.75
C LEU A 56 6.18 6.84 -4.86
N TYR A 57 6.36 7.57 -5.96
CA TYR A 57 7.54 8.38 -6.23
C TYR A 57 7.30 9.83 -5.82
N TYR A 58 8.19 10.37 -5.01
CA TYR A 58 8.08 11.71 -4.48
C TYR A 58 9.00 12.67 -5.21
N TYR A 59 8.41 13.72 -5.76
CA TYR A 59 9.11 14.76 -6.48
C TYR A 59 9.00 16.08 -5.74
N ASP A 60 10.10 16.82 -5.67
CA ASP A 60 10.14 18.18 -5.13
C ASP A 60 9.56 19.20 -6.14
N ARG A 61 9.61 20.50 -5.79
CA ARG A 61 9.15 21.59 -6.67
C ARG A 61 9.97 21.76 -7.95
N ASN A 62 11.19 21.24 -7.99
CA ASN A 62 12.07 21.25 -9.15
C ASN A 62 11.91 19.98 -10.00
N ASN A 63 10.91 19.15 -9.69
CA ASN A 63 10.64 17.86 -10.33
C ASN A 63 11.79 16.85 -10.18
N VAL A 64 12.59 16.98 -9.12
CA VAL A 64 13.64 16.02 -8.76
C VAL A 64 13.04 14.91 -7.92
N LEU A 65 13.39 13.66 -8.23
CA LEU A 65 13.00 12.50 -7.43
C LEU A 65 13.78 12.51 -6.10
N VAL A 66 13.06 12.66 -5.00
CA VAL A 66 13.62 12.82 -3.64
C VAL A 66 13.26 11.69 -2.69
N GLY A 67 12.35 10.79 -3.08
CA GLY A 67 11.99 9.64 -2.27
C GLY A 67 11.06 8.67 -2.98
N GLN A 68 10.93 7.49 -2.39
CA GLN A 68 10.09 6.41 -2.87
C GLN A 68 9.50 5.64 -1.70
N ILE A 69 8.23 5.27 -1.82
CA ILE A 69 7.61 4.24 -0.99
C ILE A 69 7.27 3.06 -1.88
N THR A 70 7.56 1.85 -1.44
CA THR A 70 7.21 0.61 -2.10
C THR A 70 6.33 -0.22 -1.18
N PHE A 71 5.18 -0.64 -1.68
CA PHE A 71 4.41 -1.76 -1.13
C PHE A 71 4.76 -2.99 -1.96
N SER A 72 5.27 -4.04 -1.33
CA SER A 72 5.53 -5.33 -1.97
C SER A 72 4.61 -6.38 -1.38
N ILE A 73 3.88 -7.09 -2.24
CA ILE A 73 2.99 -8.17 -1.86
C ILE A 73 3.65 -9.50 -2.20
N ASP A 74 3.91 -10.32 -1.19
CA ASP A 74 4.31 -11.70 -1.36
C ASP A 74 3.06 -12.59 -1.54
N TRP A 75 2.72 -12.83 -2.81
CA TRP A 75 1.57 -13.66 -3.16
C TRP A 75 1.75 -15.14 -2.78
N GLU A 76 2.98 -15.63 -2.58
CA GLU A 76 3.22 -17.01 -2.12
C GLU A 76 2.89 -17.13 -0.63
N ILE A 77 3.39 -16.22 0.20
CA ILE A 77 3.03 -16.14 1.63
C ILE A 77 1.51 -15.96 1.78
N TYR A 78 0.90 -15.09 0.99
CA TYR A 78 -0.56 -14.90 1.00
C TYR A 78 -1.32 -16.22 0.76
N GLN A 79 -0.93 -17.01 -0.25
CA GLN A 79 -1.59 -18.30 -0.54
C GLN A 79 -1.43 -19.31 0.60
N ILE A 80 -0.26 -19.33 1.25
CA ILE A 80 -0.02 -20.18 2.43
C ILE A 80 -0.96 -19.77 3.58
N LYS A 81 -1.07 -18.46 3.88
CA LYS A 81 -1.93 -17.95 4.95
C LYS A 81 -3.42 -18.13 4.68
N MET A 82 -3.83 -18.07 3.41
CA MET A 82 -5.21 -18.35 2.99
C MET A 82 -5.61 -19.81 3.20
N SER A 83 -4.65 -20.73 3.22
CA SER A 83 -4.87 -22.17 3.44
C SER A 83 -5.05 -22.53 4.92
N ASP A 84 -4.82 -21.58 5.84
CA ASP A 84 -5.05 -21.73 7.28
C ASP A 84 -6.48 -21.27 7.64
N GLU A 85 -7.26 -22.16 8.28
CA GLU A 85 -8.64 -21.89 8.71
C GLU A 85 -8.75 -20.70 9.68
N LYS A 86 -7.67 -20.35 10.41
CA LYS A 86 -7.66 -19.24 11.37
C LYS A 86 -7.13 -17.92 10.79
N GLY A 87 -6.40 -17.95 9.67
CA GLY A 87 -5.68 -16.79 9.13
C GLY A 87 -6.38 -16.05 7.99
N ASN A 88 -7.53 -16.57 7.53
CA ASN A 88 -8.19 -16.11 6.30
C ASN A 88 -9.31 -15.08 6.50
N LYS A 89 -9.74 -14.84 7.75
CA LYS A 89 -10.84 -13.94 8.10
C LYS A 89 -10.45 -13.03 9.26
N PHE A 90 -10.88 -11.78 9.17
CA PHE A 90 -10.63 -10.74 10.16
C PHE A 90 -11.96 -10.15 10.60
N ALA A 91 -12.14 -10.03 11.92
CA ALA A 91 -13.23 -9.26 12.48
C ALA A 91 -12.75 -7.81 12.62
N ILE A 92 -13.29 -6.91 11.81
CA ILE A 92 -12.90 -5.50 11.78
C ILE A 92 -14.08 -4.66 12.26
N ASN A 93 -13.81 -3.76 13.19
CA ASN A 93 -14.77 -2.73 13.58
C ASN A 93 -14.80 -1.66 12.48
N SER A 94 -15.93 -1.51 11.80
CA SER A 94 -16.09 -0.60 10.66
C SER A 94 -16.02 0.89 11.05
N SER A 95 -16.24 1.20 12.34
CA SER A 95 -16.13 2.57 12.87
C SER A 95 -14.69 3.04 13.14
N LYS A 96 -13.69 2.17 12.93
CA LYS A 96 -12.27 2.48 13.18
C LYS A 96 -11.42 2.19 11.94
N SER A 97 -10.30 2.90 11.79
CA SER A 97 -9.31 2.62 10.75
C SER A 97 -8.81 1.18 10.85
N ILE A 98 -8.58 0.52 9.71
CA ILE A 98 -8.01 -0.83 9.72
C ILE A 98 -6.58 -0.81 10.26
N LEU A 99 -5.82 0.25 10.00
CA LEU A 99 -4.43 0.38 10.44
C LEU A 99 -4.30 0.42 11.96
N GLU A 100 -5.21 1.10 12.65
CA GLU A 100 -5.24 1.16 14.12
C GLU A 100 -5.57 -0.19 14.76
N GLN A 101 -6.28 -1.04 14.03
CA GLN A 101 -6.70 -2.37 14.49
C GLN A 101 -5.63 -3.44 14.19
N LEU A 102 -4.83 -3.26 13.14
CA LEU A 102 -3.81 -4.22 12.72
C LEU A 102 -2.50 -4.07 13.49
N ASP A 103 -2.03 -2.83 13.70
CA ASP A 103 -0.77 -2.60 14.43
C ASP A 103 -0.72 -1.20 15.06
N LYS A 104 -0.26 -1.12 16.31
CA LYS A 104 -0.04 0.15 17.01
C LYS A 104 1.07 0.99 16.38
N ALA A 105 2.02 0.36 15.67
CA ALA A 105 3.12 1.03 15.01
C ALA A 105 2.70 1.81 13.76
N THR A 106 1.53 1.52 13.18
CA THR A 106 1.04 2.19 11.95
C THR A 106 1.00 3.71 12.07
N GLY A 107 0.54 4.23 13.22
CA GLY A 107 0.49 5.67 13.48
C GLY A 107 1.87 6.34 13.55
N GLU A 108 2.91 5.64 14.02
CA GLU A 108 4.29 6.14 14.00
C GLU A 108 4.86 6.17 12.58
N ILE A 109 4.57 5.14 11.78
CA ILE A 109 5.00 5.05 10.37
C ILE A 109 4.40 6.22 9.57
N ILE A 110 3.09 6.46 9.70
CA ILE A 110 2.40 7.57 9.02
C ILE A 110 3.00 8.92 9.44
N ARG A 111 3.24 9.12 10.74
CA ARG A 111 3.89 10.35 11.23
C ARG A 111 5.30 10.51 10.70
N HIS A 112 6.08 9.42 10.61
CA HIS A 112 7.41 9.45 10.03
C HIS A 112 7.37 9.88 8.56
N VAL A 113 6.58 9.21 7.72
CA VAL A 113 6.45 9.52 6.29
C VAL A 113 6.01 10.98 6.09
N ASN A 114 5.02 11.45 6.84
CA ASN A 114 4.55 12.83 6.72
C ASN A 114 5.57 13.88 7.21
N ARG A 115 6.49 13.54 8.13
CA ARG A 115 7.65 14.38 8.44
C ARG A 115 8.64 14.40 7.29
N VAL A 116 8.99 13.24 6.74
CA VAL A 116 9.93 13.10 5.61
C VAL A 116 9.42 13.86 4.39
N ARG A 117 8.15 13.70 4.00
CA ARG A 117 7.53 14.42 2.87
C ARG A 117 7.66 15.93 3.00
N ARG A 118 7.40 16.48 4.19
CA ARG A 118 7.53 17.91 4.46
C ARG A 118 8.98 18.37 4.42
N ALA A 119 9.89 17.61 5.04
CA ALA A 119 11.31 17.92 5.07
C ALA A 119 11.94 17.92 3.66
N LEU A 120 11.52 16.99 2.80
CA LEU A 120 11.96 16.89 1.40
C LEU A 120 11.24 17.85 0.45
N GLY A 121 10.28 18.65 0.94
CA GLY A 121 9.55 19.60 0.10
C GLY A 121 8.76 18.94 -1.04
N VAL A 122 8.21 17.74 -0.80
CA VAL A 122 7.45 16.98 -1.80
C VAL A 122 6.29 17.81 -2.32
N ALA A 123 6.29 18.06 -3.62
CA ALA A 123 5.28 18.86 -4.32
C ALA A 123 4.40 18.01 -5.22
N ARG A 124 4.89 16.83 -5.63
CA ARG A 124 4.21 15.96 -6.57
C ARG A 124 4.49 14.50 -6.24
N ILE A 125 3.47 13.67 -6.37
CA ILE A 125 3.55 12.23 -6.13
C ILE A 125 3.06 11.54 -7.39
N GLU A 126 3.78 10.51 -7.83
CA GLU A 126 3.35 9.66 -8.92
C GLU A 126 3.36 8.20 -8.49
N SER A 127 2.32 7.48 -8.90
CA SER A 127 2.22 6.04 -8.69
C SER A 127 2.81 5.26 -9.86
N SER A 128 3.30 4.05 -9.60
CA SER A 128 3.62 3.05 -10.61
C SER A 128 3.42 1.65 -10.04
N TYR A 129 3.37 0.66 -10.93
CA TYR A 129 2.97 -0.69 -10.57
C TYR A 129 3.85 -1.71 -11.27
N GLN A 130 4.22 -2.74 -10.53
CA GLN A 130 4.76 -3.96 -11.08
C GLN A 130 3.69 -5.04 -10.96
N TYR A 131 3.36 -5.69 -12.08
CA TYR A 131 2.46 -6.84 -12.07
C TYR A 131 3.23 -8.10 -11.67
N ARG A 132 2.48 -9.11 -11.21
CA ARG A 132 3.04 -10.44 -10.96
C ARG A 132 3.67 -11.01 -12.23
N SER A 133 4.67 -11.86 -12.03
CA SER A 133 5.47 -12.46 -13.12
C SER A 133 4.61 -13.11 -14.21
N GLU A 134 3.50 -13.75 -13.86
CA GLU A 134 2.58 -14.41 -14.80
C GLU A 134 1.91 -13.45 -15.80
N TYR A 135 1.78 -12.16 -15.45
CA TYR A 135 1.28 -11.14 -16.36
C TYR A 135 2.42 -10.54 -17.19
N ASN A 136 3.60 -10.32 -16.60
CA ASN A 136 4.74 -9.73 -17.32
C ASN A 136 5.39 -10.70 -18.32
N ALA A 137 5.43 -11.99 -18.01
CA ALA A 137 6.02 -13.01 -18.88
C ALA A 137 5.13 -13.36 -20.10
N ASN A 138 3.89 -12.87 -20.15
CA ASN A 138 2.94 -13.15 -21.21
C ASN A 138 2.34 -11.86 -21.75
N GLU A 139 2.75 -11.45 -22.95
CA GLU A 139 2.38 -10.18 -23.55
C GLU A 139 0.85 -9.98 -23.64
N ARG A 140 0.10 -11.03 -23.99
CA ARG A 140 -1.37 -10.95 -24.04
C ARG A 140 -1.96 -10.65 -22.66
N LYS A 141 -1.54 -11.39 -21.63
CA LYS A 141 -1.99 -11.14 -20.24
C LYS A 141 -1.58 -9.75 -19.77
N HIS A 142 -0.38 -9.28 -20.14
CA HIS A 142 0.10 -7.94 -19.79
C HIS A 142 -0.81 -6.85 -20.37
N GLN A 143 -1.12 -6.93 -21.67
CA GLN A 143 -1.96 -5.97 -22.37
C GLN A 143 -3.40 -5.98 -21.82
N GLU A 144 -3.95 -7.17 -21.53
CA GLU A 144 -5.27 -7.30 -20.90
C GLU A 144 -5.30 -6.67 -19.51
N ALA A 145 -4.26 -6.88 -18.70
CA ALA A 145 -4.13 -6.25 -17.39
C ALA A 145 -4.00 -4.72 -17.48
N GLN A 146 -3.17 -4.20 -18.39
CA GLN A 146 -3.06 -2.75 -18.62
C GLN A 146 -4.40 -2.14 -19.02
N LYS A 147 -5.11 -2.76 -19.97
CA LYS A 147 -6.43 -2.30 -20.40
C LYS A 147 -7.45 -2.30 -19.26
N TYR A 148 -7.45 -3.36 -18.44
CA TYR A 148 -8.36 -3.48 -17.30
C TYR A 148 -8.11 -2.41 -16.24
N LEU A 149 -6.84 -2.19 -15.90
CA LEU A 149 -6.42 -1.25 -14.87
C LEU A 149 -6.34 0.20 -15.37
N GLY A 150 -6.49 0.43 -16.69
CA GLY A 150 -6.29 1.76 -17.28
C GLY A 150 -4.83 2.23 -17.21
N HIS A 151 -3.88 1.30 -17.06
CA HIS A 151 -2.47 1.61 -16.93
C HIS A 151 -1.79 1.73 -18.30
N VAL A 152 -0.68 2.47 -18.31
CA VAL A 152 0.25 2.54 -19.44
C VAL A 152 1.64 2.12 -18.99
N THR A 153 2.49 1.72 -19.94
CA THR A 153 3.88 1.37 -19.65
C THR A 153 4.61 2.58 -19.06
N GLY A 154 5.16 2.39 -17.86
CA GLY A 154 5.95 3.41 -17.17
C GLY A 154 7.25 3.72 -17.92
N LYS A 155 7.73 4.95 -17.78
CA LYS A 155 9.06 5.35 -18.24
C LYS A 155 10.07 5.21 -17.10
N TYR A 156 11.35 5.07 -17.45
CA TYR A 156 12.43 5.14 -16.48
C TYR A 156 12.40 6.49 -15.74
N ARG A 157 12.49 6.44 -14.40
CA ARG A 157 12.29 7.61 -13.52
C ARG A 157 13.59 8.23 -13.00
N GLY A 158 14.75 7.67 -13.34
CA GLY A 158 16.04 8.07 -12.77
C GLY A 158 16.29 7.46 -11.40
N GLU A 159 17.39 7.88 -10.77
CA GLU A 159 17.76 7.50 -9.41
C GLU A 159 17.27 8.56 -8.42
N ILE A 160 17.00 8.14 -7.16
CA ILE A 160 16.68 9.08 -6.08
C ILE A 160 17.93 9.90 -5.82
N LYS A 161 17.81 11.23 -5.92
CA LYS A 161 18.95 12.13 -5.72
C LYS A 161 19.36 12.12 -4.25
N GLU A 162 20.63 11.85 -3.99
CA GLU A 162 21.20 11.88 -2.64
C GLU A 162 20.96 13.23 -1.92
N ASN A 163 20.41 13.14 -0.73
CA ASN A 163 20.18 14.17 0.26
C ASN A 163 20.87 13.76 1.58
N PRO A 164 22.05 14.36 1.88
CA PRO A 164 22.90 13.97 3.02
C PRO A 164 22.26 14.20 4.40
N ILE A 165 21.06 14.79 4.45
CA ILE A 165 20.34 15.08 5.70
C ILE A 165 19.50 13.86 6.13
N PHE A 166 19.08 12.98 5.21
CA PHE A 166 18.22 11.84 5.55
C PHE A 166 18.46 10.66 4.60
N GLU A 167 19.44 9.81 4.92
CA GLU A 167 19.52 8.47 4.32
C GLU A 167 18.81 7.48 5.26
N HIS A 168 17.55 7.19 4.97
CA HIS A 168 16.79 6.22 5.74
C HIS A 168 16.08 5.24 4.82
N THR A 169 16.32 3.96 5.09
CA THR A 169 15.45 2.90 4.61
C THR A 169 14.72 2.34 5.81
N ILE A 170 13.40 2.48 5.83
CA ILE A 170 12.54 1.83 6.82
C ILE A 170 11.79 0.73 6.11
N THR A 171 11.88 -0.49 6.64
CA THR A 171 11.08 -1.62 6.21
C THR A 171 10.11 -1.96 7.34
N CYS A 172 8.83 -2.05 7.00
CA CYS A 172 7.77 -2.42 7.91
C CYS A 172 7.08 -3.68 7.37
N ILE A 173 6.93 -4.67 8.23
CA ILE A 173 6.12 -5.87 8.00
C ILE A 173 5.14 -5.91 9.17
N LEU A 174 3.85 -6.05 8.88
CA LEU A 174 2.82 -6.12 9.91
C LEU A 174 2.66 -7.57 10.34
N ASP A 175 2.64 -7.84 11.64
CA ASP A 175 2.47 -9.20 12.17
C ASP A 175 1.18 -9.86 11.65
N SER A 176 0.11 -9.07 11.46
CA SER A 176 -1.17 -9.56 10.95
C SER A 176 -1.18 -9.83 9.43
N LEU A 177 -0.25 -9.22 8.68
CA LEU A 177 -0.13 -9.25 7.22
C LEU A 177 1.32 -9.43 6.81
N GLU A 178 1.88 -10.59 7.13
CA GLU A 178 3.27 -10.95 6.83
C GLU A 178 3.60 -10.92 5.33
N GLU A 179 2.60 -11.07 4.45
CA GLU A 179 2.74 -10.94 3.01
C GLU A 179 2.96 -9.50 2.53
N LEU A 180 2.76 -8.49 3.38
CA LEU A 180 2.90 -7.09 3.03
C LEU A 180 4.18 -6.51 3.61
N GLU A 181 5.10 -6.15 2.72
CA GLU A 181 6.27 -5.33 3.05
C GLU A 181 6.04 -3.89 2.59
N ILE A 182 6.24 -2.93 3.51
CA ILE A 182 6.25 -1.51 3.19
C ILE A 182 7.67 -0.99 3.38
N LYS A 183 8.28 -0.55 2.28
CA LYS A 183 9.62 0.04 2.27
C LYS A 183 9.55 1.52 1.96
N ILE A 184 10.07 2.34 2.87
CA ILE A 184 10.23 3.78 2.69
C ILE A 184 11.71 4.02 2.42
N SER A 185 12.03 4.68 1.31
CA SER A 185 13.40 4.96 0.90
C SER A 185 13.53 6.40 0.44
N ASN A 186 14.37 7.15 1.12
CA ASN A 186 14.86 8.45 0.67
C ASN A 186 16.38 8.39 0.71
N ARG A 187 17.01 8.91 -0.34
CA ARG A 187 18.45 9.01 -0.43
C ARG A 187 18.86 10.45 -0.41
#